data_AF-A0A1J3DI90-F1
#
_entry.id   AF-A0A1J3DI90-F1
#
_cell.length_a   1.000
_cell.length_b   1.000
_cell.length_c   1.000
_cell.angle_alpha   90.00
_cell.angle_beta   90.00
_cell.angle_gamma   90.00
#
_symmetry.space_group_name_H-M   'P 1'
#
loop_
_entity.id
_entity.type
_entity.pdbx_description
1 polymer ?
#
loop_
_entity_poly.entity_id
_entity_poly.type
_entity_poly.pdbx_seq_one_letter_code
_entity_poly.pdbx_strand_id
1 'polypeptide(L)'
;FKIGDYVDIKVNAAIHKGMPYKWYHGKTGVVWNVTKRAIGVEIAKRVGHRIMNKRIHVRVEHVQPSRCREEFLKRRASNDALKAEAKKKG
;
A
#
# COMPACT_ATOMS: atom_id res chain seq x y z
N PHE A 1 -10.10 0.35 -1.87
CA PHE A 1 -8.81 1.04 -2.09
C PHE A 1 -9.08 2.47 -2.46
N LYS A 2 -8.35 3.39 -1.84
CA LYS A 2 -8.33 4.82 -2.13
C LYS A 2 -6.92 5.21 -2.60
N ILE A 3 -6.84 6.36 -3.26
CA ILE A 3 -5.54 6.94 -3.64
C ILE A 3 -4.75 7.25 -2.36
N GLY A 4 -3.48 6.85 -2.33
CA GLY A 4 -2.60 7.01 -1.17
C GLY A 4 -2.61 5.87 -0.15
N ASP A 5 -3.46 4.85 -0.34
CA ASP A 5 -3.41 3.64 0.48
C ASP A 5 -2.12 2.83 0.21
N TYR A 6 -1.60 2.19 1.26
CA TYR A 6 -0.53 1.20 1.14
C TYR A 6 -1.09 -0.18 0.83
N VAL A 7 -0.51 -0.83 -0.18
CA VAL A 7 -0.98 -2.13 -0.66
C VAL A 7 0.18 -3.08 -0.89
N ASP A 8 -0.04 -4.35 -0.59
CA ASP A 8 0.88 -5.45 -0.85
C ASP A 8 0.45 -6.19 -2.11
N ILE A 9 1.39 -6.48 -3.01
CA ILE A 9 1.13 -7.29 -4.19
C ILE A 9 1.33 -8.76 -3.84
N LYS A 10 0.24 -9.50 -3.77
CA LYS A 10 0.23 -10.95 -3.56
C LYS A 10 -0.51 -11.62 -4.71
N VAL A 11 0.24 -12.18 -5.64
CA VAL A 11 -0.32 -12.82 -6.83
C VAL A 11 -1.12 -14.07 -6.46
N ASN A 12 -2.31 -14.17 -7.04
CA ASN A 12 -3.16 -15.34 -7.00
C ASN A 12 -2.98 -16.11 -8.30
N ALA A 13 -2.39 -17.31 -8.23
CA ALA A 13 -2.06 -18.11 -9.40
C ALA A 13 -3.31 -18.61 -10.17
N ALA A 14 -4.47 -18.72 -9.53
CA ALA A 14 -5.70 -19.17 -10.17
C ALA A 14 -6.26 -18.16 -11.20
N ILE A 15 -5.81 -16.90 -11.16
CA ILE A 15 -6.30 -15.82 -12.02
C ILE A 15 -5.14 -15.29 -12.85
N HIS A 16 -5.21 -15.49 -14.17
CA HIS A 16 -4.12 -15.08 -15.06
C HIS A 16 -4.24 -13.61 -15.51
N LYS A 17 -5.45 -13.05 -15.51
CA LYS A 17 -5.71 -11.69 -16.02
C LYS A 17 -5.16 -10.64 -15.05
N GLY A 18 -4.39 -9.69 -15.57
CA GLY A 18 -3.84 -8.60 -14.76
C GLY A 18 -2.77 -9.04 -13.74
N MET A 19 -2.20 -10.23 -13.94
CA MET A 19 -1.09 -10.76 -13.15
C MET A 19 0.16 -9.87 -13.34
N PRO A 20 0.80 -9.42 -12.25
CA PRO A 20 2.01 -8.63 -12.33
C PRO A 20 3.25 -9.49 -12.60
N TYR A 21 4.32 -8.87 -13.11
CA TYR A 21 5.61 -9.56 -13.31
C TYR A 21 6.18 -10.06 -11.98
N LYS A 22 6.82 -11.24 -11.99
CA LYS A 22 7.31 -11.97 -10.79
C LYS A 22 8.10 -11.10 -9.79
N TRP A 23 8.85 -10.11 -10.27
CA TRP A 23 9.65 -9.23 -9.41
C TRP A 23 8.80 -8.40 -8.43
N TYR A 24 7.56 -8.08 -8.80
CA TYR A 24 6.65 -7.27 -7.98
C TYR A 24 5.90 -8.08 -6.93
N HIS A 25 5.96 -9.41 -6.97
CA HIS A 25 5.34 -10.25 -5.96
C HIS A 25 5.99 -10.01 -4.59
N GLY A 26 5.17 -9.83 -3.56
CA GLY A 26 5.61 -9.53 -2.19
C GLY A 26 6.15 -8.12 -1.99
N LYS A 27 5.93 -7.20 -2.94
CA LYS A 27 6.31 -5.79 -2.79
C LYS A 27 5.12 -4.97 -2.31
N THR A 28 5.39 -4.09 -1.33
CA THR A 28 4.47 -3.04 -0.91
C THR A 28 4.63 -1.83 -1.84
N GLY A 29 3.52 -1.19 -2.17
CA GLY A 29 3.50 0.04 -2.94
C GLY A 29 2.37 0.96 -2.48
N VAL A 30 2.28 2.11 -3.15
CA VAL A 30 1.24 3.11 -2.89
C VAL A 30 0.28 3.16 -4.06
N VAL A 31 -1.01 3.24 -3.78
CA VAL A 31 -2.05 3.39 -4.81
C VAL A 31 -2.00 4.79 -5.40
N TRP A 32 -1.71 4.91 -6.70
CA TRP A 32 -1.72 6.17 -7.44
C TRP A 32 -2.98 6.35 -8.31
N ASN A 33 -3.62 5.26 -8.71
CA ASN A 33 -4.84 5.27 -9.52
C ASN A 33 -5.77 4.11 -9.14
N VAL A 34 -7.07 4.32 -9.30
CA VAL A 34 -8.09 3.29 -9.07
C VAL A 34 -8.96 3.22 -10.32
N THR A 35 -8.99 2.06 -10.95
CA THR A 35 -9.86 1.79 -12.11
C THR A 35 -10.95 0.78 -11.73
N LYS A 36 -11.91 0.53 -12.61
CA LYS A 36 -13.06 -0.36 -12.33
C LYS A 36 -12.69 -1.77 -11.87
N ARG A 37 -11.57 -2.33 -12.36
CA ARG A 37 -11.14 -3.72 -12.09
C ARG A 37 -9.68 -3.84 -11.64
N ALA A 38 -8.92 -2.75 -11.64
CA ALA A 38 -7.49 -2.76 -11.36
C ALA A 38 -7.08 -1.53 -10.57
N ILE A 39 -5.95 -1.66 -9.89
CA ILE A 39 -5.35 -0.67 -9.02
C ILE A 39 -4.00 -0.31 -9.63
N GLY A 40 -3.76 0.99 -9.83
CA GLY A 40 -2.46 1.53 -10.16
C GLY A 40 -1.60 1.58 -8.91
N VAL A 41 -0.53 0.80 -8.86
CA VAL A 41 0.42 0.75 -7.74
C VAL A 41 1.76 1.33 -8.18
N GLU A 42 2.32 2.23 -7.37
CA GLU A 42 3.66 2.78 -7.53
C GLU A 42 4.62 2.08 -6.55
N ILE A 43 5.72 1.54 -7.10
CA ILE A 43 6.70 0.73 -6.35
C ILE A 43 8.11 1.22 -6.67
N ALA A 44 8.93 1.38 -5.64
CA ALA A 44 10.35 1.63 -5.79
C ALA A 44 11.09 0.35 -6.23
N LYS A 45 11.66 0.36 -7.44
CA LYS A 45 12.47 -0.72 -8.00
C LYS A 45 13.91 -0.26 -8.20
N ARG A 46 14.86 -1.03 -7.68
CA ARG A 46 16.27 -0.85 -7.98
C ARG A 46 16.56 -1.31 -9.41
N VAL A 47 17.14 -0.43 -10.22
CA VAL A 47 17.56 -0.69 -11.60
C VAL A 47 19.03 -0.28 -11.71
N GLY A 48 19.94 -1.26 -11.67
CA GLY A 48 21.37 -1.01 -11.60
C GLY A 48 21.76 -0.20 -10.35
N HIS A 49 22.31 0.99 -10.57
CA HIS A 49 22.83 1.87 -9.51
C HIS A 49 21.77 2.77 -8.86
N ARG A 50 20.56 2.88 -9.40
CA ARG A 50 19.53 3.82 -8.91
C ARG A 50 18.22 3.16 -8.52
N ILE A 51 17.48 3.83 -7.64
CA ILE A 51 16.09 3.48 -7.31
C ILE A 51 15.18 4.28 -8.25
N MET A 52 14.28 3.58 -8.94
CA MET A 52 13.31 4.18 -9.83
C MET A 52 11.91 3.76 -9.40
N ASN A 53 10.98 4.73 -9.36
CA ASN A 53 9.57 4.43 -9.17
C ASN A 53 8.98 3.84 -10.44
N LYS A 54 8.37 2.67 -10.31
CA LYS A 54 7.66 1.97 -11.37
C LYS A 54 6.17 2.00 -11.06
N ARG A 55 5.37 2.49 -12.02
CA ARG A 55 3.91 2.45 -11.97
C ARG A 55 3.42 1.25 -12.74
N ILE A 56 2.59 0.44 -12.10
CA ILE A 56 1.98 -0.76 -12.69
C ILE A 56 0.48 -0.77 -12.42
N HIS A 57 -0.31 -1.33 -13.32
CA HIS A 57 -1.72 -1.64 -13.06
C HIS A 57 -1.83 -3.12 -12.73
N VAL A 58 -2.42 -3.42 -11.57
CA VAL A 58 -2.59 -4.78 -11.07
C VAL A 58 -4.05 -4.99 -10.73
N ARG A 59 -4.57 -6.17 -11.04
CA ARG A 59 -5.95 -6.52 -10.72
C ARG A 59 -6.21 -6.65 -9.22
N VAL A 60 -7.44 -6.40 -8.78
CA VAL A 60 -7.84 -6.40 -7.36
C VAL A 60 -7.57 -7.76 -6.71
N GLU A 61 -7.67 -8.84 -7.49
CA GLU A 61 -7.45 -10.21 -7.05
C GLU A 61 -5.99 -10.53 -6.68
N HIS A 62 -5.05 -9.65 -7.04
CA HIS A 62 -3.61 -9.80 -6.76
C HIS A 62 -3.08 -8.75 -5.77
N VAL A 63 -3.98 -7.98 -5.16
CA VAL A 63 -3.63 -6.88 -4.26
C VAL A 63 -4.31 -7.08 -2.91
N GLN A 64 -3.56 -6.85 -1.85
CA GLN A 64 -4.06 -6.89 -0.48
C GLN A 64 -3.78 -5.54 0.21
N PRO A 65 -4.68 -5.05 1.08
CA PRO A 65 -4.39 -3.87 1.89
C PRO A 65 -3.25 -4.17 2.85
N SER A 66 -2.23 -3.31 2.88
CA SER A 66 -1.06 -3.51 3.74
C SER A 66 -1.36 -3.10 5.17
N ARG A 67 -0.88 -3.89 6.13
CA ARG A 67 -1.01 -3.60 7.58
C ARG A 67 0.11 -2.74 8.12
N CYS A 68 1.08 -2.35 7.29
CA CYS A 68 2.29 -1.62 7.71
C CYS A 68 2.01 -0.31 8.47
N ARG A 69 0.86 0.32 8.23
CA ARG A 69 0.49 1.62 8.83
C ARG A 69 -0.47 1.49 10.03
N GLU A 70 -1.03 0.32 10.29
CA GLU A 70 -2.08 0.15 11.30
C GLU A 70 -1.61 0.51 12.71
N GLU A 71 -0.44 0.02 13.13
CA GLU A 71 0.14 0.29 14.44
C GLU A 71 0.41 1.78 14.64
N PHE A 72 0.98 2.44 13.63
CA PHE A 72 1.26 3.87 13.67
C PHE A 72 -0.03 4.69 13.86
N LEU A 73 -1.12 4.34 13.16
CA LEU A 73 -2.39 5.03 13.29
C LEU A 73 -3.01 4.83 14.68
N LYS A 74 -2.96 3.60 15.21
CA LYS A 74 -3.42 3.30 16.58
C LYS A 74 -2.65 4.10 17.62
N ARG A 75 -1.32 4.13 17.51
CA ARG A 75 -0.44 4.88 18.40
C ARG A 75 -0.66 6.39 18.32
N ARG A 76 -0.90 6.92 17.12
CA ARG A 76 -1.22 8.34 16.95
C ARG A 76 -2.53 8.69 17.68
N ALA A 77 -3.57 7.89 17.47
CA ALA A 77 -4.86 8.10 18.11
C ALA A 77 -4.78 8.01 19.64
N SER A 78 -4.06 7.03 20.20
CA SER A 78 -3.88 6.92 21.65
C SER A 78 -3.12 8.12 22.22
N ASN A 79 -2.05 8.55 21.54
CA ASN A 79 -1.24 9.69 21.99
C ASN A 79 -2.02 11.01 21.92
N ASP A 80 -2.82 11.21 20.87
CA ASP A 80 -3.63 12.41 20.71
C ASP A 80 -4.73 12.47 21.78
N ALA A 81 -5.33 11.33 22.14
CA ALA A 81 -6.29 11.23 23.24
C ALA A 81 -5.65 11.61 24.59
N LEU A 82 -4.48 11.04 24.89
CA LEU A 82 -3.73 11.35 26.13
C LEU A 82 -3.34 12.83 26.21
N LYS A 83 -2.88 13.42 25.10
CA LYS A 83 -2.55 14.86 25.04
C LYS A 83 -3.79 15.74 25.25
N ALA A 84 -4.92 15.36 24.66
CA ALA A 84 -6.16 16.09 24.83
C ALA A 84 -6.68 16.00 26.28
N GLU A 85 -6.54 14.85 26.92
CA GLU A 85 -6.88 14.67 28.33
C GLU A 85 -5.96 15.48 29.26
N ALA A 86 -4.65 15.46 29.01
CA ALA A 86 -3.68 16.27 29.74
C ALA A 86 -4.04 17.77 29.66
N LYS A 87 -4.29 18.27 28.44
CA LYS A 87 -4.68 19.68 28.21
C LYS A 87 -6.00 20.08 28.88
N LYS A 88 -6.92 19.12 29.11
CA LYS A 88 -8.16 19.38 29.87
C LYS A 88 -7.93 19.44 31.37
N LYS A 89 -6.91 18.74 31.88
CA LYS A 89 -6.56 18.66 33.31
C LYS A 89 -5.64 19.80 33.75
N GLY A 90 -4.94 20.48 32.82
CA GLY A 90 -4.05 21.61 33.08
C GLY A 90 -2.77 21.49 32.26
#